data_AF-A0AAN7LRU0-F1
#
_entry.id   AF-A0AAN7LRU0-F1
#
_cell.length_a   1.000
_cell.length_b   1.000
_cell.length_c   1.000
_cell.angle_alpha   90.00
_cell.angle_beta   90.00
_cell.angle_gamma   90.00
#
_symmetry.space_group_name_H-M   'P 1'
#
loop_
_entity.id
_entity.type
_entity.pdbx_description
1 polymer ?
#
loop_
_entity_poly.entity_id
_entity_poly.type
_entity_poly.pdbx_seq_one_letter_code
_entity_poly.pdbx_strand_id
1 'polypeptide(L)'
;MAVLRIGRMLMAALLVAMLPGLCNGELERFEHPIKSDSSLSFLVVGDWGRKGGYNQSAVAVQMGNVGEKLDVDFIISTGDNFYDNGLLGLDDPAFYESFSRIYNADSLQKQWYRGTFSEL
;
A
#
# COMPACT_ATOMS: atom_id res chain seq x y z
N MET A 1 2.24 -54.83 11.67
CA MET A 1 1.39 -53.61 11.76
C MET A 1 2.00 -52.48 12.62
N ALA A 2 2.66 -52.75 13.75
CA ALA A 2 3.20 -51.70 14.64
C ALA A 2 4.34 -50.85 14.03
N VAL A 3 5.28 -51.47 13.31
CA VAL A 3 6.42 -50.76 12.67
C VAL A 3 5.95 -49.75 11.62
N LEU A 4 4.94 -50.11 10.82
CA LEU A 4 4.34 -49.21 9.83
C LEU A 4 3.61 -48.01 10.47
N ARG A 5 3.01 -48.21 11.66
CA ARG A 5 2.38 -47.13 12.43
C ARG A 5 3.42 -46.16 12.99
N ILE A 6 4.53 -46.67 13.53
CA ILE A 6 5.63 -45.85 14.08
C ILE A 6 6.30 -45.03 12.96
N GLY A 7 6.55 -45.63 11.78
CA GLY A 7 7.11 -44.92 10.63
C GLY A 7 6.23 -43.75 10.16
N ARG A 8 4.90 -43.92 10.15
CA ARG A 8 3.96 -42.84 9.80
C ARG A 8 3.94 -41.73 10.83
N MET A 9 4.04 -42.05 12.13
CA MET A 9 4.12 -41.05 13.19
C MET A 9 5.43 -40.24 13.14
N LEU A 10 6.57 -40.90 12.87
CA LEU A 10 7.85 -40.22 12.70
C LEU A 10 7.88 -39.31 11.47
N MET A 11 7.30 -39.74 10.36
CA MET A 11 7.21 -38.93 9.14
C MET A 11 6.28 -37.72 9.33
N ALA A 12 5.17 -37.88 10.05
CA ALA A 12 4.29 -36.77 10.42
C ALA A 12 4.99 -35.78 11.36
N ALA A 13 5.77 -36.26 12.34
CA ALA A 13 6.53 -35.40 13.25
C ALA A 13 7.62 -34.59 12.53
N LEU A 14 8.31 -35.19 11.55
CA LEU A 14 9.30 -34.50 10.71
C LEU A 14 8.65 -33.44 9.80
N LEU A 15 7.48 -33.75 9.23
CA LEU A 15 6.70 -32.78 8.44
C LEU A 15 6.27 -31.58 9.29
N VAL A 16 5.77 -31.80 10.51
CA VAL A 16 5.35 -30.73 11.42
C VAL A 16 6.53 -29.87 11.90
N ALA A 17 7.70 -30.48 12.14
CA ALA A 17 8.89 -29.76 12.57
C ALA A 17 9.47 -28.83 11.50
N MET A 18 9.15 -29.04 10.21
CA MET A 18 9.58 -28.18 9.10
C MET A 18 8.61 -27.03 8.77
N LEU A 19 7.40 -27.03 9.34
CA LEU A 19 6.40 -25.97 9.12
C LEU A 19 6.73 -24.59 9.73
N PRO A 20 7.40 -24.46 10.90
CA PRO A 20 7.62 -23.16 11.55
C PRO A 20 8.54 -22.21 10.78
N GLY A 21 9.32 -22.70 9.81
CA GLY A 21 10.23 -21.88 8.99
C GLY A 21 9.59 -21.28 7.74
N LEU A 22 8.31 -21.55 7.47
CA LEU A 22 7.63 -21.12 6.25
C LEU A 22 6.90 -19.78 6.39
N CYS A 23 6.71 -19.29 7.61
CA CYS A 23 6.02 -18.05 7.90
C CYS A 23 7.00 -17.00 8.44
N ASN A 24 7.73 -16.34 7.54
CA ASN A 24 8.44 -15.11 7.88
C ASN A 24 7.43 -13.95 7.81
N GLY A 25 7.01 -13.43 8.97
CA GLY A 25 6.12 -12.27 9.10
C GLY A 25 6.87 -10.94 9.13
N GLU A 26 8.09 -10.88 8.59
CA GLU A 26 8.90 -9.68 8.62
C GLU A 26 8.33 -8.65 7.63
N LEU A 27 8.06 -7.44 8.14
CA LEU A 27 7.59 -6.34 7.32
C LEU A 27 8.72 -5.85 6.41
N GLU A 28 8.37 -5.59 5.14
CA GLU A 28 9.30 -4.98 4.21
C GLU A 28 9.74 -3.61 4.74
N ARG A 29 11.06 -3.41 4.84
CA ARG A 29 11.66 -2.14 5.24
C ARG A 29 12.08 -1.40 3.99
N PHE A 30 11.62 -0.17 3.85
CA PHE A 30 11.99 0.72 2.76
C PHE A 30 12.97 1.76 3.31
N GLU A 31 14.15 1.84 2.69
CA GLU A 31 15.11 2.90 2.95
C GLU A 31 14.71 4.15 2.15
N HIS A 32 14.67 5.30 2.83
CA HIS A 32 14.45 6.60 2.20
C HIS A 32 15.68 7.49 2.34
N PRO A 33 16.09 8.23 1.30
CA PRO A 33 17.18 9.19 1.40
C PRO A 33 16.90 10.20 2.52
N ILE A 34 17.91 10.46 3.34
CA ILE A 34 17.82 11.45 4.41
C ILE A 34 18.05 12.83 3.79
N LYS A 35 17.12 13.76 4.02
CA LYS A 35 17.28 15.17 3.64
C LYS A 35 18.48 15.80 4.35
N SER A 36 19.01 16.89 3.80
CA SER A 36 20.16 17.59 4.40
C SER A 36 19.91 18.09 5.83
N ASP A 37 18.64 18.30 6.20
CA ASP A 37 18.22 18.72 7.54
C ASP A 37 17.78 17.55 8.44
N SER A 38 17.95 16.30 7.97
CA SER A 38 17.50 15.08 8.63
C SER A 38 15.99 15.01 8.90
N SER A 39 15.18 15.80 8.19
CA SER A 39 13.73 15.73 8.28
C SER A 39 13.14 14.65 7.37
N LEU A 40 11.93 14.21 7.71
CA LEU A 40 11.10 13.33 6.89
C LEU A 40 9.73 13.97 6.74
N SER A 41 9.27 14.15 5.51
CA SER A 41 8.00 14.82 5.20
C SER A 41 7.16 13.96 4.29
N PHE A 42 5.94 13.63 4.69
CA PHE A 42 5.04 12.82 3.89
C PHE A 42 3.61 13.31 4.03
N LEU A 43 2.79 13.01 3.02
CA LEU A 43 1.35 13.25 3.05
C LEU A 43 0.61 11.96 3.37
N VAL A 44 -0.52 12.10 4.06
CA VAL A 44 -1.44 10.99 4.34
C VAL A 44 -2.81 11.37 3.81
N VAL A 45 -3.41 10.50 2.99
CA VAL A 45 -4.72 10.71 2.37
C VAL A 45 -5.55 9.43 2.40
N GLY A 46 -6.84 9.55 2.66
CA GLY A 46 -7.80 8.44 2.66
C GLY A 46 -9.05 8.80 1.87
N ASP A 47 -9.85 7.79 1.56
CA ASP A 47 -11.24 7.95 1.12
C ASP A 47 -11.41 8.88 -0.08
N TRP A 48 -10.61 8.69 -1.15
CA TRP A 48 -10.42 9.75 -2.15
C TRP A 48 -10.97 9.48 -3.55
N GLY A 49 -10.90 8.25 -4.09
CA GLY A 49 -11.07 8.05 -5.54
C GLY A 49 -12.50 8.16 -6.05
N ARG A 50 -12.89 9.38 -6.48
CA ARG A 50 -14.23 9.71 -6.98
C ARG A 50 -14.19 10.56 -8.25
N LYS A 51 -13.26 10.26 -9.16
CA LYS A 51 -13.13 10.91 -10.50
C LYS A 51 -13.02 12.44 -10.47
N GLY A 52 -12.53 13.00 -9.36
CA GLY A 52 -12.42 14.43 -9.11
C GLY A 52 -13.61 15.06 -8.37
N GLY A 53 -14.68 14.30 -8.12
CA GLY A 53 -15.86 14.71 -7.34
C GLY A 53 -15.60 14.79 -5.84
N TYR A 54 -16.60 15.22 -5.07
CA TYR A 54 -16.53 15.32 -3.59
C TYR A 54 -15.29 16.06 -3.07
N ASN A 55 -14.93 17.17 -3.73
CA ASN A 55 -13.75 17.98 -3.45
C ASN A 55 -12.39 17.27 -3.65
N GLN A 56 -12.37 16.06 -4.21
CA GLN A 56 -11.13 15.33 -4.48
C GLN A 56 -10.14 16.18 -5.29
N SER A 57 -10.60 16.85 -6.35
CA SER A 57 -9.73 17.72 -7.17
C SER A 57 -9.19 18.90 -6.37
N ALA A 58 -9.99 19.50 -5.49
CA ALA A 58 -9.57 20.62 -4.66
C ALA A 58 -8.54 20.19 -3.60
N VAL A 59 -8.73 19.01 -2.99
CA VAL A 59 -7.76 18.38 -2.09
C VAL A 59 -6.45 18.09 -2.85
N ALA A 60 -6.52 17.54 -4.06
CA ALA A 60 -5.33 17.25 -4.86
C ALA A 60 -4.52 18.52 -5.20
N VAL A 61 -5.18 19.63 -5.51
CA VAL A 61 -4.51 20.94 -5.69
C VAL A 61 -3.80 21.38 -4.42
N GLN A 62 -4.44 21.28 -3.26
CA GLN A 62 -3.79 21.65 -1.98
C GLN A 62 -2.65 20.71 -1.61
N MET A 63 -2.81 19.40 -1.87
CA MET A 63 -1.74 18.43 -1.72
C MET A 63 -0.54 18.79 -2.60
N GLY A 64 -0.75 19.23 -3.85
CA GLY A 64 0.32 19.70 -4.73
C GLY A 64 1.08 20.90 -4.14
N ASN A 65 0.36 21.92 -3.66
CA ASN A 65 0.97 23.11 -3.05
C ASN A 65 1.76 22.78 -1.78
N VAL A 66 1.21 21.92 -0.91
CA VAL A 66 1.89 21.48 0.32
C VAL A 66 3.08 20.58 -0.02
N GLY A 67 2.93 19.69 -1.00
CA GLY A 67 3.97 18.79 -1.48
C GLY A 67 5.19 19.55 -1.99
N GLU A 68 4.97 20.64 -2.71
CA GLU A 68 6.05 21.53 -3.18
C GLU A 68 6.69 22.27 -2.01
N LYS A 69 5.88 22.86 -1.12
CA LYS A 69 6.39 23.65 0.01
C LYS A 69 7.24 22.83 0.99
N LEU A 70 6.90 21.56 1.21
CA LEU A 70 7.57 20.68 2.16
C LEU A 70 8.60 19.75 1.50
N ASP A 71 8.68 19.76 0.17
CA ASP A 71 9.43 18.78 -0.64
C ASP A 71 9.18 17.36 -0.15
N VAL A 72 7.93 16.90 -0.24
CA VAL A 72 7.53 15.62 0.37
C VAL A 72 8.30 14.43 -0.23
N ASP A 73 8.62 13.46 0.62
CA ASP A 73 9.42 12.26 0.29
C ASP A 73 8.55 11.16 -0.33
N PHE A 74 7.36 10.95 0.24
CA PHE A 74 6.38 9.97 -0.20
C PHE A 74 4.96 10.35 0.23
N ILE A 75 3.98 9.61 -0.29
CA ILE A 75 2.56 9.72 0.11
C ILE A 75 2.08 8.36 0.64
N ILE A 76 1.31 8.38 1.71
CA ILE A 76 0.59 7.23 2.25
C ILE A 76 -0.89 7.38 1.88
N SER A 77 -1.43 6.40 1.18
CA SER A 77 -2.87 6.23 1.04
C SER A 77 -3.37 5.29 2.14
N THR A 78 -4.37 5.69 2.93
CA THR A 78 -4.85 4.86 4.05
C THR A 78 -5.87 3.81 3.63
N GLY A 79 -6.55 3.95 2.50
CA GLY A 79 -7.58 3.01 2.07
C GLY A 79 -8.66 3.68 1.25
N ASP A 80 -9.67 2.88 0.85
CA ASP A 80 -10.85 3.40 0.15
C ASP A 80 -10.49 4.24 -1.09
N ASN A 81 -9.58 3.64 -1.86
CA ASN A 81 -8.87 4.31 -2.95
C ASN A 81 -9.76 4.56 -4.17
N PHE A 82 -10.80 3.75 -4.40
CA PHE A 82 -11.63 3.81 -5.62
C PHE A 82 -13.09 3.48 -5.29
N TYR A 83 -13.95 4.50 -5.32
CA TYR A 83 -15.38 4.36 -5.05
C TYR A 83 -16.20 4.28 -6.33
N ASP A 84 -17.37 3.63 -6.30
CA ASP A 84 -17.96 2.94 -5.12
C ASP A 84 -17.53 1.47 -5.00
N ASN A 85 -17.12 0.83 -6.10
CA ASN A 85 -16.94 -0.63 -6.19
C ASN A 85 -15.48 -1.07 -6.42
N GLY A 86 -14.49 -0.22 -6.13
CA GLY A 86 -13.08 -0.53 -6.40
C GLY A 86 -12.73 -0.48 -7.89
N LEU A 87 -11.63 -1.16 -8.24
CA LEU A 87 -11.20 -1.37 -9.64
C LEU A 87 -11.61 -2.77 -10.09
N LEU A 88 -12.04 -2.89 -11.34
CA LEU A 88 -12.48 -4.14 -11.97
C LEU A 88 -11.32 -4.94 -12.58
N GLY A 89 -10.15 -4.33 -12.74
CA GLY A 89 -8.98 -4.97 -13.33
C GLY A 89 -7.80 -4.02 -13.47
N LEU A 90 -6.71 -4.53 -14.07
CA LEU A 90 -5.48 -3.76 -14.27
C LEU A 90 -5.66 -2.58 -15.23
N ASP A 91 -6.57 -2.71 -16.19
CA ASP A 91 -6.84 -1.71 -17.23
C ASP A 91 -8.10 -0.87 -16.95
N ASP A 92 -8.57 -0.87 -15.70
CA ASP A 92 -9.78 -0.11 -15.35
C ASP A 92 -9.54 1.40 -15.51
N PRO A 93 -10.34 2.12 -16.33
CA PRO A 93 -10.19 3.55 -16.54
C PRO A 93 -10.35 4.37 -15.25
N ALA A 94 -11.02 3.84 -14.23
CA ALA A 94 -11.16 4.49 -12.93
C ALA A 94 -9.80 4.79 -12.27
N PHE A 95 -8.75 4.01 -12.57
CA PHE A 95 -7.39 4.32 -12.12
C PHE A 95 -6.93 5.67 -12.67
N TYR A 96 -7.02 5.87 -13.98
CA TYR A 96 -6.65 7.14 -14.60
C TYR A 96 -7.57 8.28 -14.15
N GLU A 97 -8.88 8.05 -14.17
CA GLU A 97 -9.89 9.08 -13.91
C GLU A 97 -9.87 9.59 -12.47
N SER A 98 -9.58 8.72 -11.50
CA SER A 98 -9.61 9.02 -10.07
C SER A 98 -8.23 9.16 -9.44
N PHE A 99 -7.15 8.68 -10.04
CA PHE A 99 -5.82 8.78 -9.47
C PHE A 99 -4.88 9.60 -10.36
N SER A 100 -4.38 9.04 -11.46
CA SER A 100 -3.28 9.65 -12.23
C SER A 100 -3.64 11.01 -12.83
N ARG A 101 -4.89 11.23 -13.24
CA ARG A 101 -5.35 12.53 -13.75
C ARG A 101 -5.58 13.56 -12.64
N ILE A 102 -5.91 13.12 -11.43
CA ILE A 102 -6.30 13.98 -10.31
C ILE A 102 -5.08 14.44 -9.52
N TYR A 103 -4.16 13.53 -9.18
CA TYR A 103 -2.93 13.80 -8.42
C TYR A 103 -1.74 13.98 -9.36
N ASN A 104 -1.86 14.91 -10.30
CA ASN A 104 -0.91 15.11 -11.39
C ASN A 104 0.13 16.22 -11.15
N ALA A 105 0.12 16.86 -9.98
CA ALA A 105 1.13 17.86 -9.64
C ALA A 105 2.53 17.23 -9.59
N ASP A 106 3.55 17.94 -10.06
CA ASP A 106 4.95 17.47 -10.10
C ASP A 106 5.45 17.07 -8.71
N SER A 107 5.07 17.84 -7.68
CA SER A 107 5.40 17.57 -6.27
C SER A 107 4.77 16.29 -5.72
N LEU A 108 3.77 15.73 -6.39
CA LEU A 108 3.11 14.47 -6.02
C LEU A 108 3.62 13.26 -6.81
N GLN A 109 4.54 13.46 -7.77
CA GLN A 109 5.20 12.37 -8.52
C GLN A 109 6.31 11.72 -7.66
N LYS A 110 5.89 11.22 -6.49
CA LYS A 110 6.70 10.55 -5.48
C LYS A 110 6.20 9.12 -5.29
N GLN A 111 6.87 8.33 -4.46
CA GLN A 111 6.38 6.99 -4.13
C GLN A 111 5.05 7.07 -3.36
N TRP A 112 4.04 6.31 -3.81
CA TRP A 112 2.79 6.13 -3.07
C TRP A 112 2.81 4.76 -2.38
N TYR A 113 2.63 4.75 -1.06
CA TYR A 113 2.41 3.56 -0.27
C TYR A 113 0.92 3.37 -0.06
N ARG A 114 0.37 2.27 -0.56
CA ARG A 114 -1.06 1.98 -0.48
C ARG A 114 -1.35 1.10 0.72
N GLY A 115 -2.08 1.66 1.68
CA GLY A 115 -2.86 0.91 2.65
C GLY A 115 -4.14 0.38 2.02
N THR A 116 -4.48 -0.85 2.38
CA THR A 116 -5.81 -1.42 2.17
C THR A 116 -6.32 -1.87 3.54
N PHE A 117 -7.25 -1.11 4.12
CA PHE A 117 -8.13 -1.68 5.14
C PHE A 117 -9.20 -2.44 4.39
N SER A 118 -9.01 -3.74 4.17
CA SER A 118 -10.18 -4.59 3.95
C SER A 118 -10.79 -4.85 5.33
N GLU A 119 -11.95 -4.30 5.61
CA GLU A 119 -12.86 -4.91 6.59
C GLU A 119 -13.46 -6.17 5.97
N LEU A 120 -12.61 -7.16 5.69
CA LEU A 120 -12.92 -8.57 5.43
C LEU A 120 -11.70 -9.40 5.85
#